data_AF-A0A932J0Y9-F1
#
_entry.id   AF-A0A932J0Y9-F1
#
_cell.length_a   1.000
_cell.length_b   1.000
_cell.length_c   1.000
_cell.angle_alpha   90.00
_cell.angle_beta   90.00
_cell.angle_gamma   90.00
#
_symmetry.space_group_name_H-M   'P 1'
#
loop_
_entity.id
_entity.type
_entity.pdbx_description
1 polymer ?
#
loop_
_entity_poly.entity_id
_entity_poly.type
_entity_poly.pdbx_seq_one_letter_code
_entity_poly.pdbx_strand_id
1 'polypeptide(L)'
;MSVPLTPASAQGQAQPDRGNIRLYLRRGETGDCCYFAWFKSKGHDLYWGSAEPTREMKPQLLSGTSHQITLPHGVMDLPEVESKVSYHQSGLVHHSAGGSGIASMADEFHGHPEELSEMKLLNVVFTAAPSNLPLYPQARSLHRKRSYAMIFQLTDEQWNQRQYFEFFLSPSGPVTWPAPLYGQLPAPDEFQSHWFDIDLGRVLAVRWHPYGAQEFADWQPKVSIWIFPAGEPNTGAGPVPA
;
A
#
# COMPACT_ATOMS: atom_id res chain seq x y z
N MET A 1 -5.24 31.41 52.81
CA MET A 1 -4.61 31.95 51.58
C MET A 1 -4.05 30.75 50.85
N SER A 2 -4.73 30.31 49.79
CA SER A 2 -4.40 29.08 49.07
C SER A 2 -3.95 29.46 47.66
N VAL A 3 -2.71 29.11 47.32
CA VAL A 3 -2.15 29.30 45.97
C VAL A 3 -2.71 28.18 45.08
N PRO A 4 -3.32 28.48 43.92
CA PRO A 4 -3.69 27.44 42.98
C PRO A 4 -2.45 27.00 42.19
N LEU A 5 -2.16 25.70 42.25
CA LEU A 5 -1.19 25.03 41.39
C LEU A 5 -1.76 24.97 39.97
N THR A 6 -1.18 25.76 39.06
CA THR A 6 -1.36 25.60 37.61
C THR A 6 -0.82 24.23 37.20
N PRO A 7 -1.56 23.38 36.45
CA PRO A 7 -0.98 22.18 35.89
C PRO A 7 0.07 22.56 34.86
N ALA A 8 1.25 21.99 35.01
CA ALA A 8 2.34 22.09 34.06
C ALA A 8 1.85 21.67 32.66
N SER A 9 2.13 22.53 31.69
CA SER A 9 2.00 22.26 30.26
C SER A 9 2.67 20.93 29.90
N ALA A 10 1.84 19.93 29.56
CA ALA A 10 2.33 18.72 28.92
C ALA A 10 3.04 19.12 27.61
N GLN A 11 4.33 18.84 27.55
CA GLN A 11 5.15 19.04 26.37
C GLN A 11 4.50 18.37 25.17
N GLY A 12 4.24 19.16 24.12
CA GLY A 12 3.59 18.71 22.90
C GLY A 12 4.37 17.58 22.23
N GLN A 13 3.86 16.35 22.36
CA GLN A 13 4.11 15.35 21.33
C GLN A 13 3.43 15.87 20.07
N ALA A 14 4.22 16.33 19.11
CA ALA A 14 3.72 16.69 17.78
C ALA A 14 2.91 15.51 17.25
N GLN A 15 1.63 15.75 16.95
CA GLN A 15 0.75 14.76 16.37
C GLN A 15 1.43 14.16 15.13
N PRO A 16 1.41 12.83 14.93
CA PRO A 16 2.01 12.22 13.76
C PRO A 16 1.45 12.87 12.49
N ASP A 17 2.33 13.11 11.53
CA ASP A 17 1.97 13.62 10.22
C ASP A 17 1.15 12.54 9.52
N ARG A 18 -0.16 12.80 9.40
CA ARG A 18 -1.11 11.89 8.75
C ARG A 18 -0.79 11.69 7.27
N GLY A 19 0.01 12.58 6.69
CA GLY A 19 0.53 12.47 5.34
C GLY A 19 1.65 11.43 5.16
N ASN A 20 2.07 10.67 6.18
CA ASN A 20 3.07 9.61 6.01
C ASN A 20 2.67 8.33 6.76
N ILE A 21 2.17 7.34 6.04
CA ILE A 21 1.64 6.09 6.58
C ILE A 21 2.61 4.95 6.26
N ARG A 22 2.92 4.14 7.26
CA ARG A 22 3.75 2.93 7.14
C ARG A 22 2.96 1.72 7.59
N LEU A 23 3.00 0.66 6.80
CA LEU A 23 2.19 -0.53 6.99
C LEU A 23 3.06 -1.68 7.46
N TYR A 24 2.62 -2.32 8.53
CA TYR A 24 3.35 -3.34 9.26
C TYR A 24 2.50 -4.58 9.45
N LEU A 25 3.11 -5.75 9.28
CA LEU A 25 2.57 -7.05 9.66
C LEU A 25 3.19 -7.43 10.98
N ARG A 26 2.38 -7.77 12.00
CA ARG A 26 2.88 -8.08 13.33
C ARG A 26 2.39 -9.44 13.81
N ARG A 27 3.32 -10.31 14.21
CA ARG A 27 3.03 -11.60 14.83
C ARG A 27 2.51 -11.39 16.25
N GLY A 28 1.31 -11.87 16.53
CA GLY A 28 0.64 -11.63 17.81
C GLY A 28 1.42 -12.17 19.02
N GLU A 29 1.98 -13.37 18.91
CA GLU A 29 2.61 -14.05 20.05
C GLU A 29 3.98 -13.48 20.41
N THR A 30 4.86 -13.28 19.42
CA THR A 30 6.24 -12.83 19.65
C THR A 30 6.39 -11.32 19.58
N GLY A 31 5.44 -10.63 18.93
CA GLY A 31 5.54 -9.22 18.60
C GLY A 31 6.49 -8.90 17.45
N ASP A 32 7.01 -9.92 16.74
CA ASP A 32 7.80 -9.76 15.53
C ASP A 32 7.04 -8.93 14.50
N CYS A 33 7.74 -8.08 13.77
CA CYS A 33 7.11 -7.08 12.94
C CYS A 33 7.87 -6.95 11.62
N CYS A 34 7.16 -6.94 10.49
CA CYS A 34 7.72 -6.69 9.17
C CYS A 34 7.09 -5.42 8.60
N TYR A 35 7.91 -4.54 8.03
CA TYR A 35 7.47 -3.35 7.30
C TYR A 35 7.35 -3.72 5.83
N PHE A 36 6.21 -3.51 5.18
CA PHE A 36 6.01 -4.00 3.81
C PHE A 36 5.60 -2.94 2.79
N ALA A 37 4.90 -1.89 3.22
CA ALA A 37 4.41 -0.84 2.32
C ALA A 37 4.35 0.51 3.02
N TRP A 38 4.38 1.58 2.22
CA TRP A 38 4.21 2.94 2.70
C TRP A 38 3.42 3.80 1.74
N PHE A 39 2.79 4.82 2.30
CA PHE A 39 2.08 5.88 1.60
C PHE A 39 2.54 7.23 2.14
N LYS A 40 2.65 8.20 1.25
CA LYS A 40 3.01 9.56 1.61
C LYS A 40 2.20 10.55 0.78
N SER A 41 1.43 11.39 1.44
CA SER A 41 0.77 12.54 0.83
C SER A 41 1.68 13.77 0.89
N LYS A 42 1.61 14.60 -0.15
CA LYS A 42 2.25 15.91 -0.20
C LYS A 42 1.32 16.87 -0.95
N GLY A 43 0.44 17.55 -0.22
CA GLY A 43 -0.62 18.34 -0.83
C GLY A 43 -1.56 17.45 -1.64
N HIS A 44 -1.78 17.77 -2.92
CA HIS A 44 -2.63 16.99 -3.79
C HIS A 44 -2.00 15.66 -4.26
N ASP A 45 -0.68 15.51 -4.15
CA ASP A 45 0.00 14.32 -4.61
C ASP A 45 -0.04 13.20 -3.55
N LEU A 46 -0.12 11.96 -4.04
CA LEU A 46 0.04 10.75 -3.25
C LEU A 46 1.19 9.91 -3.82
N TYR A 47 2.04 9.39 -2.95
CA TYR A 47 3.20 8.57 -3.28
C TYR A 47 3.12 7.27 -2.49
N TRP A 48 3.48 6.15 -3.08
CA TRP A 48 3.52 4.87 -2.38
C TRP A 48 4.54 3.92 -2.98
N GLY A 49 4.85 2.86 -2.24
CA GLY A 49 5.77 1.83 -2.69
C GLY A 49 5.96 0.73 -1.66
N SER A 50 6.78 -0.25 -2.01
CA SER A 50 7.23 -1.28 -1.10
C SER A 50 8.22 -0.72 -0.08
N ALA A 51 8.25 -1.33 1.10
CA ALA A 51 9.24 -1.04 2.12
C ALA A 51 10.65 -1.51 1.73
N GLU A 52 10.72 -2.64 1.04
CA GLU A 52 11.94 -3.29 0.57
C GLU A 52 12.00 -3.28 -0.96
N PRO A 53 13.19 -3.34 -1.55
CA PRO A 53 13.36 -3.54 -2.99
C PRO A 53 12.56 -4.74 -3.52
N THR A 54 12.00 -4.60 -4.72
CA THR A 54 11.25 -5.65 -5.43
C THR A 54 12.08 -6.25 -6.54
N ARG A 55 11.79 -7.49 -6.95
CA ARG A 55 12.44 -8.09 -8.13
C ARG A 55 12.08 -7.31 -9.39
N GLU A 56 13.07 -7.02 -10.23
CA GLU A 56 12.90 -6.27 -11.47
C GLU A 56 12.10 -7.08 -12.50
N MET A 57 10.77 -6.99 -12.39
CA MET A 57 9.81 -7.68 -13.24
C MET A 57 8.94 -6.66 -13.97
N LYS A 58 8.41 -7.06 -15.12
CA LYS A 58 7.39 -6.26 -15.79
C LYS A 58 6.18 -6.07 -14.86
N PRO A 59 5.70 -4.82 -14.69
CA PRO A 59 4.54 -4.53 -13.85
C PRO A 59 3.30 -5.32 -14.29
N GLN A 60 2.54 -5.80 -13.31
CA GLN A 60 1.30 -6.51 -13.56
C GLN A 60 0.15 -5.49 -13.57
N LEU A 61 -0.63 -5.48 -14.66
CA LEU A 61 -1.75 -4.55 -14.84
C LEU A 61 -3.07 -5.29 -14.80
N LEU A 62 -4.01 -4.82 -13.98
CA LEU A 62 -5.38 -5.31 -13.99
C LEU A 62 -6.06 -4.93 -15.31
N SER A 63 -6.41 -5.93 -16.10
CA SER A 63 -7.11 -5.75 -17.37
C SER A 63 -8.36 -6.65 -17.42
N GLY A 64 -9.54 -6.05 -17.59
CA GLY A 64 -10.80 -6.79 -17.73
C GLY A 64 -11.28 -7.48 -16.44
N THR A 65 -12.04 -8.55 -16.60
CA THR A 65 -12.74 -9.26 -15.50
C THR A 65 -12.00 -10.48 -14.95
N SER A 66 -10.88 -10.86 -15.57
CA SER A 66 -10.02 -11.96 -15.13
C SER A 66 -8.58 -11.60 -15.39
N HIS A 67 -7.71 -11.85 -14.41
CA HIS A 67 -6.30 -11.51 -14.47
C HIS A 67 -5.45 -12.72 -14.07
N GLN A 68 -4.65 -13.21 -15.01
CA GLN A 68 -3.69 -14.28 -14.75
C GLN A 68 -2.35 -13.66 -14.34
N ILE A 69 -1.93 -13.95 -13.11
CA ILE A 69 -0.62 -13.53 -12.61
C ILE A 69 0.42 -14.53 -13.11
N THR A 70 1.47 -14.05 -13.76
CA THR A 70 2.61 -14.88 -14.20
C THR A 70 3.91 -14.29 -13.68
N LEU A 71 4.78 -15.14 -13.15
CA LEU A 71 6.14 -14.76 -12.76
C LEU A 71 7.14 -15.32 -13.78
N PRO A 72 8.21 -14.58 -14.12
CA PRO A 72 9.26 -15.09 -14.97
C PRO A 72 9.96 -16.29 -14.32
N HIS A 73 10.43 -17.22 -15.16
CA HIS A 73 11.29 -18.30 -14.68
C HIS A 73 12.56 -17.72 -14.04
N GLY A 74 12.96 -18.26 -12.88
CA GLY A 74 14.12 -17.73 -12.15
C GLY A 74 13.88 -16.35 -11.53
N VAL A 75 12.64 -16.01 -11.17
CA VAL A 75 12.29 -14.71 -10.55
C VAL A 75 13.19 -14.30 -9.38
N MET A 76 13.70 -15.27 -8.62
CA MET A 76 14.61 -15.02 -7.48
C MET A 76 16.03 -14.60 -7.90
N ASP A 77 16.41 -14.86 -9.15
CA ASP A 77 17.72 -14.50 -9.72
C ASP A 77 17.71 -13.09 -10.35
N LEU A 78 16.53 -12.47 -10.47
CA LEU A 78 16.39 -11.11 -10.97
C LEU A 78 16.95 -10.10 -9.96
N PRO A 79 17.55 -8.99 -10.45
CA PRO A 79 18.05 -7.94 -9.59
C PRO A 79 16.90 -7.31 -8.78
N GLU A 80 17.24 -6.83 -7.60
CA GLU A 80 16.33 -6.07 -6.77
C GLU A 80 16.41 -4.59 -7.14
N VAL A 81 15.25 -3.97 -7.31
CA VAL A 81 15.10 -2.56 -7.67
C VAL A 81 14.12 -1.88 -6.72
N GLU A 82 14.43 -0.64 -6.37
CA GLU A 82 13.46 0.22 -5.71
C GLU A 82 12.41 0.65 -6.74
N SER A 83 11.14 0.49 -6.39
CA SER A 83 10.00 0.95 -7.16
C SER A 83 9.18 1.92 -6.34
N LYS A 84 8.62 2.91 -7.03
CA LYS A 84 7.78 3.94 -6.43
C LYS A 84 6.70 4.33 -7.42
N VAL A 85 5.49 4.50 -6.90
CA VAL A 85 4.36 5.02 -7.64
C VAL A 85 3.97 6.37 -7.08
N SER A 86 3.53 7.27 -7.96
CA SER A 86 2.98 8.57 -7.59
C SER A 86 1.74 8.88 -8.39
N TYR A 87 0.76 9.50 -7.73
CA TYR A 87 -0.47 10.00 -8.32
C TYR A 87 -0.56 11.50 -8.05
N HIS A 88 -0.50 12.28 -9.12
CA HIS A 88 -0.34 13.72 -9.05
C HIS A 88 -1.67 14.46 -9.18
N GLN A 89 -1.67 15.73 -8.77
CA GLN A 89 -2.79 16.64 -9.00
C GLN A 89 -3.26 16.69 -10.47
N SER A 90 -2.33 16.53 -11.41
CA SER A 90 -2.64 16.46 -12.85
C SER A 90 -3.50 15.26 -13.25
N GLY A 91 -3.73 14.32 -12.34
CA GLY A 91 -4.41 13.07 -12.60
C GLY A 91 -3.51 11.96 -13.18
N LEU A 92 -2.23 12.27 -13.42
CA LEU A 92 -1.24 11.32 -13.92
C LEU A 92 -0.72 10.43 -12.80
N VAL A 93 -0.57 9.15 -13.13
CA VAL A 93 0.12 8.14 -12.32
C VAL A 93 1.45 7.82 -12.99
N HIS A 94 2.53 7.98 -12.23
CA HIS A 94 3.89 7.62 -12.64
C HIS A 94 4.35 6.41 -11.84
N HIS A 95 4.84 5.39 -12.53
CA HIS A 95 5.51 4.25 -11.89
C HIS A 95 6.97 4.22 -12.35
N SER A 96 7.86 4.60 -11.44
CA SER A 96 9.29 4.58 -11.66
C SER A 96 9.94 3.44 -10.88
N ALA A 97 10.80 2.67 -11.54
CA ALA A 97 11.71 1.75 -10.90
C ALA A 97 13.16 2.08 -11.27
N GLY A 98 14.08 1.78 -10.35
CA GLY A 98 15.52 1.80 -10.65
C GLY A 98 15.94 0.67 -11.61
N GLY A 99 17.26 0.52 -11.80
CA GLY A 99 17.82 -0.56 -12.62
C GLY A 99 17.74 -0.28 -14.12
N SER A 100 17.30 -1.29 -14.89
CA SER A 100 17.18 -1.21 -16.35
C SER A 100 15.89 -0.52 -16.82
N GLY A 101 14.95 -0.28 -15.91
CA GLY A 101 13.66 0.34 -16.20
C GLY A 101 12.58 -0.65 -16.65
N ILE A 102 12.86 -1.95 -16.67
CA ILE A 102 11.86 -3.01 -17.00
C ILE A 102 10.65 -2.96 -16.04
N ALA A 103 10.89 -2.59 -14.78
CA ALA A 103 9.86 -2.48 -13.75
C ALA A 103 9.13 -1.13 -13.74
N SER A 104 9.45 -0.19 -14.65
CA SER A 104 8.71 1.07 -14.81
C SER A 104 7.48 0.87 -15.70
N MET A 105 6.51 1.78 -15.60
CA MET A 105 5.37 1.85 -16.53
C MET A 105 5.37 3.17 -17.27
N ALA A 106 4.72 3.18 -18.44
CA ALA A 106 4.34 4.43 -19.07
C ALA A 106 3.38 5.21 -18.15
N ASP A 107 3.40 6.53 -18.28
CA ASP A 107 2.49 7.39 -17.55
C ASP A 107 1.06 7.15 -18.01
N GLU A 108 0.16 7.02 -17.04
CA GLU A 108 -1.25 6.79 -17.27
C GLU A 108 -2.07 7.89 -16.61
N PHE A 109 -3.12 8.34 -17.28
CA PHE A 109 -4.10 9.23 -16.69
C PHE A 109 -5.17 8.41 -15.98
N HIS A 110 -5.45 8.76 -14.73
CA HIS A 110 -6.46 8.08 -13.93
C HIS A 110 -7.57 9.04 -13.46
N GLY A 111 -7.63 10.29 -13.94
CA GLY A 111 -8.57 11.31 -13.45
C GLY A 111 -7.98 12.18 -12.34
N HIS A 112 -8.56 13.35 -12.06
CA HIS A 112 -8.03 14.29 -11.07
C HIS A 112 -8.36 13.86 -9.63
N PRO A 113 -7.40 13.90 -8.67
CA PRO A 113 -7.65 13.49 -7.30
C PRO A 113 -8.77 14.26 -6.57
N GLU A 114 -9.01 15.52 -6.95
CA GLU A 114 -10.05 16.40 -6.39
C GLU A 114 -11.45 16.11 -6.92
N GLU A 115 -11.57 15.39 -8.03
CA GLU A 115 -12.86 15.01 -8.65
C GLU A 115 -13.35 13.64 -8.18
N LEU A 116 -12.62 13.04 -7.22
CA LEU A 116 -12.88 11.70 -6.73
C LEU A 116 -14.24 11.63 -6.01
N SER A 117 -15.21 10.97 -6.65
CA SER A 117 -16.57 10.77 -6.11
C SER A 117 -16.81 9.35 -5.59
N GLU A 118 -15.94 8.41 -5.95
CA GLU A 118 -16.01 7.01 -5.56
C GLU A 118 -14.64 6.46 -5.13
N MET A 119 -14.60 5.25 -4.58
CA MET A 119 -13.34 4.60 -4.30
C MET A 119 -12.60 4.25 -5.57
N LYS A 120 -11.34 4.64 -5.62
CA LYS A 120 -10.44 4.32 -6.71
C LYS A 120 -9.33 3.41 -6.23
N LEU A 121 -9.22 2.25 -6.85
CA LEU A 121 -8.11 1.34 -6.58
C LEU A 121 -6.79 2.02 -6.92
N LEU A 122 -5.82 1.90 -6.03
CA LEU A 122 -4.43 2.33 -6.24
C LEU A 122 -3.56 1.14 -6.64
N ASN A 123 -3.68 0.04 -5.91
CA ASN A 123 -2.97 -1.20 -6.19
C ASN A 123 -3.53 -2.37 -5.37
N VAL A 124 -3.22 -3.58 -5.84
CA VAL A 124 -3.41 -4.83 -5.13
C VAL A 124 -2.04 -5.40 -4.79
N VAL A 125 -1.89 -5.98 -3.60
CA VAL A 125 -0.64 -6.60 -3.16
C VAL A 125 -0.93 -7.99 -2.60
N PHE A 126 -0.23 -8.97 -3.15
CA PHE A 126 0.02 -10.25 -2.48
C PHE A 126 1.42 -10.18 -1.90
N THR A 127 1.55 -10.16 -0.58
CA THR A 127 2.87 -10.06 0.05
C THR A 127 3.64 -11.37 -0.12
N ALA A 128 4.97 -11.33 0.01
CA ALA A 128 5.69 -12.50 0.51
C ALA A 128 5.09 -12.92 1.87
N ALA A 129 5.20 -14.21 2.22
CA ALA A 129 4.83 -14.63 3.56
C ALA A 129 5.63 -13.79 4.58
N PRO A 130 5.02 -13.28 5.66
CA PRO A 130 5.70 -12.44 6.64
C PRO A 130 6.99 -13.04 7.19
N SER A 131 7.03 -14.37 7.36
CA SER A 131 8.23 -15.14 7.74
C SER A 131 9.40 -15.06 6.75
N ASN A 132 9.14 -14.70 5.49
CA ASN A 132 10.16 -14.46 4.46
C ASN A 132 10.53 -12.98 4.29
N LEU A 133 9.85 -12.06 4.98
CA LEU A 133 10.18 -10.63 4.95
C LEU A 133 11.24 -10.30 6.02
N PRO A 134 12.08 -9.28 5.78
CA PRO A 134 13.00 -8.78 6.80
C PRO A 134 12.24 -8.30 8.05
N LEU A 135 12.69 -8.76 9.22
CA LEU A 135 12.17 -8.24 10.49
C LEU A 135 12.57 -6.77 10.66
N TYR A 136 11.60 -5.95 11.06
CA TYR A 136 11.79 -4.55 11.36
C TYR A 136 12.43 -4.38 12.75
N PRO A 137 13.72 -3.99 12.83
CA PRO A 137 14.46 -4.02 14.09
C PRO A 137 13.97 -2.97 15.11
N GLN A 138 13.19 -1.97 14.65
CA GLN A 138 12.71 -0.86 15.48
C GLN A 138 11.23 -1.01 15.86
N ALA A 139 10.75 -2.25 16.05
CA ALA A 139 9.36 -2.55 16.42
C ALA A 139 8.85 -1.77 17.66
N ARG A 140 9.76 -1.30 18.53
CA ARG A 140 9.44 -0.47 19.71
C ARG A 140 9.11 1.00 19.39
N SER A 141 9.28 1.47 18.15
CA SER A 141 9.12 2.89 17.80
C SER A 141 8.60 3.07 16.37
N LEU A 142 7.44 2.46 16.10
CA LEU A 142 6.82 2.41 14.77
C LEU A 142 6.38 3.78 14.23
N HIS A 143 6.11 4.75 15.11
CA HIS A 143 5.71 6.12 14.75
C HIS A 143 6.89 7.10 14.58
N ARG A 144 8.14 6.61 14.45
CA ARG A 144 9.33 7.46 14.30
C ARG A 144 9.24 8.37 13.07
N LYS A 145 9.88 9.54 13.13
CA LYS A 145 9.93 10.54 12.06
C LYS A 145 8.55 11.07 11.64
N ARG A 146 7.63 11.18 12.60
CA ARG A 146 6.24 11.65 12.41
C ARG A 146 5.42 10.77 11.46
N SER A 147 5.82 9.54 11.17
CA SER A 147 4.96 8.64 10.40
C SER A 147 3.84 8.04 11.26
N TYR A 148 2.66 7.89 10.68
CA TYR A 148 1.62 7.03 11.21
C TYR A 148 1.94 5.56 10.89
N ALA A 149 1.80 4.68 11.88
CA ALA A 149 2.01 3.24 11.71
C ALA A 149 0.67 2.53 11.71
N MET A 150 0.42 1.74 10.68
CA MET A 150 -0.71 0.83 10.56
C MET A 150 -0.21 -0.59 10.78
N ILE A 151 -0.81 -1.29 11.75
CA ILE A 151 -0.34 -2.60 12.19
C ILE A 151 -1.46 -3.61 11.99
N PHE A 152 -1.20 -4.61 11.15
CA PHE A 152 -2.07 -5.75 10.94
C PHE A 152 -1.59 -6.90 11.84
N GLN A 153 -2.42 -7.28 12.80
CA GLN A 153 -2.09 -8.32 13.78
C GLN A 153 -2.37 -9.69 13.18
N LEU A 154 -1.35 -10.54 13.13
CA LEU A 154 -1.41 -11.88 12.55
C LEU A 154 -1.34 -12.94 13.63
N THR A 155 -2.08 -14.02 13.45
CA THR A 155 -1.84 -15.27 14.17
C THR A 155 -0.53 -15.92 13.71
N ASP A 156 -0.05 -16.89 14.47
CA ASP A 156 1.15 -17.67 14.11
C ASP A 156 0.99 -18.46 12.80
N GLU A 157 -0.22 -18.93 12.51
CA GLU A 157 -0.54 -19.56 11.23
C GLU A 157 -0.44 -18.55 10.07
N GLN A 158 -1.07 -17.39 10.23
CA GLN A 158 -1.08 -16.32 9.22
C GLN A 158 0.32 -15.74 8.98
N TRP A 159 1.21 -15.76 9.98
CA TRP A 159 2.59 -15.31 9.86
C TRP A 159 3.38 -16.05 8.77
N ASN A 160 3.00 -17.29 8.48
CA ASN A 160 3.65 -18.14 7.49
C ASN A 160 2.92 -18.13 6.14
N GLN A 161 1.83 -17.37 6.02
CA GLN A 161 1.00 -17.30 4.82
C GLN A 161 1.10 -15.91 4.18
N ARG A 162 0.89 -15.85 2.86
CA ARG A 162 0.78 -14.58 2.16
C ARG A 162 -0.40 -13.76 2.67
N GLN A 163 -0.24 -12.44 2.62
CA GLN A 163 -1.31 -11.51 2.96
C GLN A 163 -1.81 -10.83 1.69
N TYR A 164 -3.12 -10.60 1.62
CA TYR A 164 -3.76 -9.92 0.51
C TYR A 164 -4.22 -8.53 0.92
N PHE A 165 -3.88 -7.54 0.12
CA PHE A 165 -4.28 -6.15 0.32
C PHE A 165 -4.82 -5.54 -0.96
N GLU A 166 -5.93 -4.81 -0.86
CA GLU A 166 -6.35 -3.82 -1.84
C GLU A 166 -6.25 -2.43 -1.20
N PHE A 167 -5.60 -1.52 -1.90
CA PHE A 167 -5.45 -0.14 -1.48
C PHE A 167 -6.31 0.75 -2.36
N PHE A 168 -7.11 1.60 -1.75
CA PHE A 168 -7.98 2.54 -2.44
C PHE A 168 -7.75 3.96 -1.95
N LEU A 169 -7.84 4.91 -2.86
CA LEU A 169 -8.07 6.30 -2.54
C LEU A 169 -9.58 6.55 -2.56
N SER A 170 -10.09 7.24 -1.55
CA SER A 170 -11.52 7.50 -1.39
C SER A 170 -11.77 8.95 -0.96
N PRO A 171 -12.88 9.58 -1.38
CA PRO A 171 -13.31 10.83 -0.75
C PRO A 171 -13.68 10.59 0.71
N SER A 172 -13.60 11.63 1.52
CA SER A 172 -14.10 11.57 2.90
C SER A 172 -15.62 11.46 2.90
N GLY A 173 -16.15 10.59 3.77
CA GLY A 173 -17.59 10.41 3.95
C GLY A 173 -18.06 9.02 3.51
N PRO A 174 -19.38 8.84 3.36
CA PRO A 174 -19.96 7.55 3.01
C PRO A 174 -19.60 7.16 1.58
N VAL A 175 -19.03 5.97 1.42
CA VAL A 175 -18.68 5.38 0.12
C VAL A 175 -18.95 3.87 0.16
N THR A 176 -19.19 3.29 -1.00
CA THR A 176 -19.39 1.85 -1.14
C THR A 176 -18.07 1.19 -1.54
N TRP A 177 -17.78 0.08 -0.87
CA TRP A 177 -16.66 -0.80 -1.21
C TRP A 177 -16.89 -1.44 -2.60
N PRO A 178 -15.94 -1.32 -3.55
CA PRO A 178 -15.99 -2.06 -4.81
C PRO A 178 -16.00 -3.57 -4.56
N ALA A 179 -16.51 -4.36 -5.50
CA ALA A 179 -16.41 -5.81 -5.40
C ALA A 179 -14.92 -6.24 -5.26
N PRO A 180 -14.59 -7.24 -4.43
CA PRO A 180 -13.24 -7.78 -4.36
C PRO A 180 -12.77 -8.25 -5.74
N LEU A 181 -11.56 -7.89 -6.12
CA LEU A 181 -11.04 -8.21 -7.46
C LEU A 181 -10.79 -9.70 -7.67
N TYR A 182 -10.61 -10.45 -6.58
CA TYR A 182 -10.30 -11.87 -6.65
C TYR A 182 -11.51 -12.69 -6.20
N GLY A 183 -12.25 -13.23 -7.17
CA GLY A 183 -13.57 -13.85 -6.95
C GLY A 183 -13.60 -15.17 -6.17
N GLN A 184 -12.44 -15.73 -5.80
CA GLN A 184 -12.34 -16.86 -4.86
C GLN A 184 -12.06 -16.41 -3.42
N LEU A 185 -11.91 -15.11 -3.19
CA LEU A 185 -11.82 -14.59 -1.84
C LEU A 185 -13.18 -14.68 -1.15
N PRO A 186 -13.18 -14.76 0.19
CA PRO A 186 -14.42 -14.81 0.94
C PRO A 186 -15.29 -13.57 0.70
N ALA A 187 -16.52 -13.63 1.19
CA ALA A 187 -17.49 -12.57 0.96
C ALA A 187 -16.97 -11.21 1.50
N PRO A 188 -17.42 -10.07 0.93
CA PRO A 188 -16.93 -8.73 1.30
C PRO A 188 -16.94 -8.41 2.80
N ASP A 189 -17.81 -9.05 3.56
CA ASP A 189 -17.98 -8.95 5.02
C ASP A 189 -16.92 -9.70 5.84
N GLU A 190 -16.17 -10.62 5.22
CA GLU A 190 -15.06 -11.33 5.87
C GLU A 190 -13.72 -10.57 5.75
N PHE A 191 -13.69 -9.46 5.01
CA PHE A 191 -12.50 -8.61 4.91
C PHE A 191 -12.38 -7.64 6.09
N GLN A 192 -11.15 -7.45 6.54
CA GLN A 192 -10.83 -6.38 7.48
C GLN A 192 -10.61 -5.08 6.70
N SER A 193 -11.33 -4.04 7.12
CA SER A 193 -11.32 -2.73 6.47
C SER A 193 -10.69 -1.69 7.38
N HIS A 194 -9.78 -0.89 6.85
CA HIS A 194 -9.10 0.17 7.58
C HIS A 194 -9.11 1.47 6.78
N TRP A 195 -9.21 2.60 7.47
CA TRP A 195 -9.40 3.92 6.86
C TRP A 195 -8.49 4.95 7.51
N PHE A 196 -7.84 5.77 6.68
CA PHE A 196 -6.86 6.74 7.15
C PHE A 196 -7.01 8.05 6.40
N ASP A 197 -7.32 9.12 7.12
CA ASP A 197 -7.25 10.46 6.59
C ASP A 197 -5.81 10.72 6.14
N ILE A 198 -5.61 10.97 4.85
CA ILE A 198 -4.28 11.26 4.31
C ILE A 198 -4.06 12.76 4.16
N ASP A 199 -5.01 13.47 3.53
CA ASP A 199 -5.12 14.94 3.50
C ASP A 199 -6.32 15.38 2.63
N LEU A 200 -6.71 16.66 2.72
CA LEU A 200 -7.59 17.36 1.76
C LEU A 200 -8.94 16.67 1.52
N GLY A 201 -9.53 16.12 2.58
CA GLY A 201 -10.80 15.41 2.46
C GLY A 201 -10.68 14.08 1.71
N ARG A 202 -9.49 13.48 1.63
CA ARG A 202 -9.26 12.15 1.06
C ARG A 202 -8.78 11.16 2.11
N VAL A 203 -9.15 9.91 1.90
CA VAL A 203 -8.90 8.79 2.80
C VAL A 203 -8.19 7.69 2.01
N LEU A 204 -7.12 7.13 2.58
CA LEU A 204 -6.58 5.84 2.17
C LEU A 204 -7.45 4.77 2.83
N ALA A 205 -8.18 4.02 2.02
CA ALA A 205 -8.94 2.85 2.46
C ALA A 205 -8.14 1.59 2.12
N VAL A 206 -8.02 0.69 3.08
CA VAL A 206 -7.29 -0.58 2.94
C VAL A 206 -8.25 -1.71 3.23
N ARG A 207 -8.40 -2.60 2.24
CA ARG A 207 -9.06 -3.89 2.43
C ARG A 207 -7.97 -4.95 2.60
N TRP A 208 -8.04 -5.70 3.69
CA TRP A 208 -7.07 -6.72 4.03
C TRP A 208 -7.77 -8.06 4.27
N HIS A 209 -7.13 -9.12 3.78
CA HIS A 209 -7.49 -10.49 4.11
C HIS A 209 -6.23 -11.33 4.33
N PRO A 210 -6.13 -12.08 5.44
CA PRO A 210 -5.10 -13.10 5.60
C PRO A 210 -5.38 -14.24 4.61
N TYR A 211 -4.56 -14.38 3.57
CA TYR A 211 -4.90 -15.25 2.45
C TYR A 211 -4.76 -16.73 2.85
N GLY A 212 -5.89 -17.42 2.97
CA GLY A 212 -5.97 -18.82 3.43
C GLY A 212 -6.39 -19.85 2.36
N ALA A 213 -6.55 -19.46 1.08
CA ALA A 213 -6.81 -20.45 0.03
C ALA A 213 -5.50 -21.21 -0.28
N GLN A 214 -5.49 -22.52 -0.01
CA GLN A 214 -4.30 -23.37 0.00
C GLN A 214 -3.43 -23.26 -1.27
N GLU A 215 -4.02 -23.06 -2.44
CA GLU A 215 -3.27 -23.08 -3.71
C GLU A 215 -2.36 -21.85 -3.92
N PHE A 216 -2.76 -20.66 -3.44
CA PHE A 216 -1.98 -19.43 -3.66
C PHE A 216 -1.24 -18.96 -2.40
N ALA A 217 -1.65 -19.42 -1.21
CA ALA A 217 -0.94 -19.15 0.05
C ALA A 217 0.52 -19.62 0.00
N ASP A 218 0.78 -20.77 -0.63
CA ASP A 218 2.11 -21.37 -0.75
C ASP A 218 2.76 -21.13 -2.12
N TRP A 219 2.07 -20.50 -3.07
CA TRP A 219 2.63 -20.24 -4.39
C TRP A 219 3.65 -19.11 -4.34
N GLN A 220 4.93 -19.42 -4.59
CA GLN A 220 6.03 -18.45 -4.66
C GLN A 220 6.18 -17.59 -3.38
N PRO A 221 6.23 -18.19 -2.17
CA PRO A 221 5.99 -17.51 -0.88
C PRO A 221 7.03 -16.44 -0.53
N LYS A 222 8.14 -16.37 -1.27
CA LYS A 222 9.23 -15.41 -1.11
C LYS A 222 9.07 -14.14 -1.94
N VAL A 223 8.11 -14.08 -2.86
CA VAL A 223 7.96 -12.98 -3.81
C VAL A 223 6.70 -12.18 -3.50
N SER A 224 6.85 -10.88 -3.24
CA SER A 224 5.70 -9.95 -3.20
C SER A 224 5.28 -9.59 -4.61
N ILE A 225 3.98 -9.58 -4.88
CA ILE A 225 3.39 -9.31 -6.18
C ILE A 225 2.53 -8.06 -6.05
N TRP A 226 2.89 -7.04 -6.82
CA TRP A 226 2.17 -5.77 -6.89
C TRP A 226 1.46 -5.69 -8.23
N ILE A 227 0.15 -5.44 -8.18
CA ILE A 227 -0.71 -5.34 -9.35
C ILE A 227 -1.34 -3.95 -9.35
N PHE A 228 -1.25 -3.26 -10.47
CA PHE A 228 -1.70 -1.89 -10.62
C PHE A 228 -2.95 -1.84 -11.50
N PRO A 229 -3.91 -0.93 -11.23
CA PRO A 229 -4.99 -0.67 -12.18
C PRO A 229 -4.41 -0.13 -13.49
N ALA A 230 -4.96 -0.55 -14.63
CA ALA A 230 -4.68 0.09 -15.90
C ALA A 230 -5.45 1.43 -15.97
N GLY A 231 -4.75 2.52 -16.26
CA GLY A 231 -5.36 3.81 -16.58
C GLY A 231 -5.48 4.06 -18.08
N GLU A 232 -5.87 5.27 -18.43
CA GLU A 232 -5.87 5.73 -19.81
C GLU A 232 -4.44 6.07 -20.23
N PRO A 233 -3.98 5.66 -21.43
CA PRO A 233 -2.67 6.06 -21.91
C PRO A 233 -2.57 7.58 -21.96
N ASN A 234 -1.48 8.14 -21.40
CA ASN A 234 -1.19 9.55 -21.61
C ASN A 234 -0.84 9.77 -23.10
N THR A 235 -1.82 10.20 -23.89
CA THR A 235 -1.66 10.41 -25.35
C THR A 235 -0.94 11.71 -25.71
N GLY A 236 -0.46 12.47 -24.71
CA GLY A 236 0.47 13.57 -24.95
C GLY A 236 -0.12 14.76 -25.71
N ALA A 237 -1.40 15.09 -25.49
CA ALA A 237 -1.95 16.37 -25.95
C ALA A 237 -1.41 17.54 -25.11
N GLY A 238 -0.11 17.84 -25.26
CA GLY A 238 0.55 19.04 -24.75
C GLY A 238 1.86 18.73 -24.02
N PRO A 239 2.97 19.44 -24.33
CA PRO A 239 4.21 19.30 -23.58
C PRO A 239 4.02 19.80 -22.14
N VAL A 240 4.52 19.04 -21.18
CA VAL A 240 4.67 19.48 -19.78
C VAL A 240 5.74 20.59 -19.77
N PRO A 241 5.43 21.83 -19.33
CA PRO A 241 6.45 22.86 -19.21
C PRO A 241 7.48 22.47 -18.14
N ALA A 242 8.75 22.72 -18.48
CA ALA A 242 9.93 22.46 -17.65
C ALA A 242 9.98 23.31 -16.37
#